data_AF-A0A660T7T9-F1
#
_entry.id   AF-A0A660T7T9-F1
#
_cell.length_a   1.000
_cell.length_b   1.000
_cell.length_c   1.000
_cell.angle_alpha   90.00
_cell.angle_beta   90.00
_cell.angle_gamma   90.00
#
_symmetry.space_group_name_H-M   'P 1'
#
loop_
_entity.id
_entity.type
_entity.pdbx_description
1 polymer ?
#
loop_
_entity_poly.entity_id
_entity_poly.type
_entity_poly.pdbx_seq_one_letter_code
_entity_poly.pdbx_strand_id
1 'polypeptide(L)'
;ESLGSNYILNKNTDSLGRIIKETSVDDIMSLNNDEKEEIIRLISQIIANTEEALNEIQYPAEALRSITDKLHASAEEIGEVSVLLQSGKDKQAMDYVVKFSDLTQRFFRILTALGDSGKIQLNSIKIQGKKSSEFYHDLNNILNQLLDAFHVQDSVLIGDLLEYEIAPRMEILMELSRGLL
;
A
#
# COMPACT_ATOMS: atom_id res chain seq x y z
N GLU A 1 19.99 -16.02 5.73
CA GLU A 1 19.71 -14.94 6.69
C GLU A 1 18.30 -14.46 6.41
N SER A 2 17.47 -14.46 7.45
CA SER A 2 16.06 -14.04 7.40
C SER A 2 15.99 -12.62 6.84
N LEU A 3 15.24 -12.42 5.76
CA LEU A 3 14.84 -11.08 5.30
C LEU A 3 14.02 -10.48 6.43
N GLY A 4 14.71 -9.71 7.27
CA GLY A 4 14.19 -9.23 8.53
C GLY A 4 12.89 -8.47 8.34
N SER A 5 11.82 -9.05 8.89
CA SER A 5 10.77 -8.50 9.75
C SER A 5 10.68 -6.99 10.00
N ASN A 6 10.93 -6.14 9.01
CA ASN A 6 10.60 -4.72 9.05
C ASN A 6 9.46 -4.39 8.07
N TYR A 7 8.53 -5.33 7.89
CA TYR A 7 7.18 -4.94 7.50
C TYR A 7 6.56 -4.26 8.71
N ILE A 8 5.89 -3.13 8.48
CA ILE A 8 5.13 -2.34 9.45
C ILE A 8 4.01 -3.22 10.03
N LEU A 9 4.38 -4.14 10.91
CA LEU A 9 3.52 -4.78 11.87
C LEU A 9 4.02 -4.27 13.21
N ASN A 10 3.06 -3.81 14.01
CA ASN A 10 3.18 -3.63 15.45
C ASN A 10 3.53 -2.22 15.98
N LYS A 11 2.60 -1.27 15.72
CA LYS A 11 2.25 -0.23 16.71
C LYS A 11 0.73 -0.01 16.83
N ASN A 12 -0.03 -0.28 15.76
CA ASN A 12 -1.49 -0.05 15.75
C ASN A 12 -2.31 -1.15 16.48
N THR A 13 -1.86 -2.40 16.51
CA THR A 13 -2.60 -3.51 17.15
C THR A 13 -2.59 -3.42 18.68
N ASP A 14 -1.46 -3.01 19.28
CA ASP A 14 -1.37 -2.76 20.72
C ASP A 14 -2.23 -1.55 21.15
N SER A 15 -2.34 -0.56 20.27
CA SER A 15 -3.13 0.65 20.51
C SER A 15 -4.64 0.36 20.46
N LEU A 16 -5.11 -0.42 19.47
CA LEU A 16 -6.50 -0.88 19.40
C LEU A 16 -6.87 -1.80 20.59
N GLY A 17 -5.96 -2.70 20.99
CA GLY A 17 -6.16 -3.58 22.12
C GLY A 17 -6.26 -2.86 23.47
N ARG A 18 -5.60 -1.70 23.63
CA ARG A 18 -5.78 -0.83 24.81
C ARG A 18 -7.07 -0.04 24.75
N ILE A 19 -7.38 0.60 23.62
CA ILE A 19 -8.60 1.39 23.46
C ILE A 19 -9.84 0.52 23.72
N ILE A 20 -9.93 -0.68 23.12
CA ILE A 20 -11.06 -1.59 23.33
C ILE A 20 -11.17 -2.08 24.79
N LYS A 21 -10.03 -2.17 25.51
CA LYS A 21 -10.01 -2.55 26.94
C LYS A 21 -10.35 -1.38 27.86
N GLU A 22 -10.10 -0.15 27.44
CA GLU A 22 -10.26 1.07 28.24
C GLU A 22 -11.62 1.74 28.00
N THR A 23 -12.26 1.49 26.84
CA THR A 23 -13.62 1.97 26.57
C THR A 23 -14.64 1.22 27.43
N SER A 24 -15.31 1.93 28.34
CA SER A 24 -16.40 1.36 29.13
C SER A 24 -17.70 1.23 28.33
N VAL A 25 -18.61 0.39 28.80
CA VAL A 25 -19.97 0.29 28.23
C VAL A 25 -20.69 1.64 28.36
N ASP A 26 -20.43 2.39 29.42
CA ASP A 26 -21.03 3.71 29.66
C ASP A 26 -20.55 4.75 28.64
N ASP A 27 -19.27 4.69 28.25
CA ASP A 27 -18.72 5.56 27.20
C ASP A 27 -19.42 5.30 25.86
N ILE A 28 -19.61 4.03 25.48
CA ILE A 28 -20.32 3.64 24.25
C ILE A 28 -21.78 4.09 24.28
N MET A 29 -22.43 3.97 25.43
CA MET A 29 -23.84 4.36 25.60
C MET A 29 -24.02 5.88 25.55
N SER A 30 -22.99 6.64 25.94
CA SER A 30 -22.99 8.12 25.92
C SER A 30 -22.79 8.75 24.53
N LEU A 31 -22.34 7.96 23.55
CA LEU A 31 -22.12 8.44 22.18
C LEU A 31 -23.42 8.95 21.54
N ASN A 32 -23.30 10.07 20.84
CA ASN A 32 -24.38 10.60 20.02
C ASN A 32 -24.56 9.76 18.73
N ASN A 33 -25.59 10.07 17.95
CA ASN A 33 -25.91 9.29 16.75
C ASN A 33 -24.81 9.41 15.67
N ASP A 34 -24.24 10.60 15.47
CA ASP A 34 -23.19 10.82 14.46
C ASP A 34 -21.91 10.04 14.82
N GLU A 35 -21.53 10.02 16.10
CA GLU A 35 -20.39 9.24 16.61
C GLU A 35 -20.62 7.73 16.45
N LYS A 36 -21.85 7.26 16.70
CA LYS A 36 -22.22 5.84 16.50
C LYS A 36 -22.16 5.46 15.02
N GLU A 37 -22.68 6.29 14.13
CA GLU A 37 -22.63 6.07 12.68
C GLU A 37 -21.18 6.02 12.19
N GLU A 38 -20.33 6.93 12.67
CA GLU A 38 -18.91 6.95 12.30
C GLU A 38 -18.17 5.69 12.79
N ILE A 39 -18.41 5.24 14.02
CA ILE A 39 -17.83 4.00 14.53
C ILE A 39 -18.29 2.79 13.72
N ILE A 40 -19.59 2.69 13.40
CA ILE A 40 -20.12 1.61 12.56
C ILE A 40 -19.46 1.60 11.18
N ARG A 41 -19.27 2.79 10.58
CA ARG A 41 -18.58 2.95 9.30
C ARG A 41 -17.14 2.46 9.38
N LEU A 42 -16.41 2.87 10.42
CA LEU A 42 -15.02 2.46 10.66
C LEU A 42 -14.89 0.94 10.88
N ILE A 43 -15.77 0.35 11.71
CA ILE A 43 -15.80 -1.11 11.93
C ILE A 43 -16.08 -1.86 10.63
N SER A 44 -17.06 -1.41 9.85
CA SER A 44 -17.40 -2.02 8.56
C SER A 44 -16.21 -1.98 7.60
N GLN A 45 -15.47 -0.88 7.57
CA GLN A 45 -14.24 -0.76 6.76
C GLN A 45 -13.16 -1.75 7.22
N ILE A 46 -12.97 -1.91 8.54
CA ILE A 46 -12.00 -2.87 9.09
C ILE A 46 -12.38 -4.31 8.72
N ILE A 47 -13.66 -4.67 8.82
CA ILE A 47 -14.15 -6.00 8.44
C ILE A 47 -13.87 -6.24 6.95
N ALA A 48 -14.27 -5.32 6.07
CA ALA A 48 -14.04 -5.44 4.63
C ALA A 48 -12.55 -5.60 4.29
N ASN A 49 -11.68 -4.79 4.90
CA ASN A 49 -10.23 -4.88 4.70
C ASN A 49 -9.66 -6.23 5.18
N THR A 50 -10.21 -6.79 6.26
CA THR A 50 -9.78 -8.08 6.82
C THR A 50 -10.24 -9.24 5.94
N GLU A 51 -11.47 -9.21 5.45
CA GLU A 51 -11.98 -10.20 4.50
C GLU A 51 -11.19 -10.18 3.19
N GLU A 52 -10.85 -8.98 2.69
CA GLU A 52 -10.02 -8.84 1.51
C GLU A 52 -8.61 -9.41 1.74
N ALA A 53 -7.98 -9.11 2.88
CA ALA A 53 -6.68 -9.69 3.25
C ALA A 53 -6.74 -11.22 3.41
N LEU A 54 -7.84 -11.77 3.95
CA LEU A 54 -8.03 -13.22 4.07
C LEU A 54 -8.15 -13.87 2.68
N ASN A 55 -8.90 -13.24 1.78
CA ASN A 55 -9.05 -13.69 0.40
C ASN A 55 -7.70 -13.66 -0.35
N GLU A 56 -6.91 -12.61 -0.15
CA GLU A 56 -5.55 -12.50 -0.68
C GLU A 56 -4.63 -13.64 -0.23
N ILE A 57 -4.78 -14.11 1.01
CA ILE A 57 -4.00 -15.25 1.53
C ILE A 57 -4.53 -16.58 0.98
N GLN A 58 -5.84 -16.72 0.86
CA GLN A 58 -6.48 -17.96 0.41
C GLN A 58 -6.31 -18.20 -1.09
N TYR A 59 -6.40 -17.14 -1.90
CA TYR A 59 -6.32 -17.16 -3.37
C TYR A 59 -5.28 -16.15 -3.88
N PRO A 60 -3.99 -16.34 -3.55
CA PRO A 60 -2.97 -15.32 -3.77
C PRO A 60 -2.62 -15.09 -5.24
N ALA A 61 -2.86 -16.07 -6.12
CA ALA A 61 -2.62 -15.92 -7.56
C ALA A 61 -3.68 -15.01 -8.20
N GLU A 62 -4.95 -15.27 -7.90
CA GLU A 62 -6.09 -14.46 -8.34
C GLU A 62 -6.01 -13.04 -7.76
N ALA A 63 -5.63 -12.94 -6.49
CA ALA A 63 -5.38 -11.67 -5.84
C ALA A 63 -4.22 -10.90 -6.49
N LEU A 64 -3.10 -11.57 -6.80
CA LEU A 64 -1.97 -10.96 -7.49
C LEU A 64 -2.37 -10.43 -8.86
N ARG A 65 -3.19 -11.17 -9.62
CA ARG A 65 -3.70 -10.68 -10.91
C ARG A 65 -4.56 -9.43 -10.73
N SER A 66 -5.54 -9.49 -9.83
CA SER A 66 -6.46 -8.37 -9.60
C SER A 66 -5.74 -7.11 -9.12
N ILE A 67 -4.78 -7.24 -8.20
CA ILE A 67 -4.03 -6.10 -7.69
C ILE A 67 -3.09 -5.53 -8.76
N THR A 68 -2.52 -6.36 -9.64
CA THR A 68 -1.67 -5.92 -10.75
C THR A 68 -2.46 -5.03 -11.71
N ASP A 69 -3.68 -5.41 -12.06
CA ASP A 69 -4.55 -4.61 -12.94
C ASP A 69 -4.95 -3.27 -12.30
N LYS A 70 -5.30 -3.29 -10.99
CA LYS A 70 -5.62 -2.07 -10.23
C LYS A 70 -4.41 -1.15 -10.11
N LEU A 71 -3.22 -1.71 -9.87
CA LEU A 71 -1.98 -0.95 -9.73
C LEU A 71 -1.59 -0.28 -11.04
N HIS A 72 -1.81 -0.93 -12.19
CA HIS A 72 -1.59 -0.33 -13.51
C HIS A 72 -2.43 0.93 -13.70
N ALA A 73 -3.74 0.85 -13.46
CA ALA A 73 -4.62 2.00 -13.56
C ALA A 73 -4.23 3.12 -12.56
N SER A 74 -3.79 2.74 -11.36
CA SER A 74 -3.37 3.72 -10.36
C SER A 74 -2.01 4.37 -10.68
N ALA A 75 -1.12 3.69 -11.40
CA ALA A 75 0.15 4.26 -11.83
C ALA A 75 -0.05 5.37 -12.88
N GLU A 76 -1.02 5.19 -13.80
CA GLU A 76 -1.43 6.23 -14.75
C GLU A 76 -1.98 7.47 -14.01
N GLU A 77 -2.86 7.26 -13.02
CA GLU A 77 -3.40 8.35 -12.19
C GLU A 77 -2.30 9.09 -11.41
N ILE A 78 -1.29 8.36 -10.92
CA ILE A 78 -0.20 8.96 -10.16
C ILE A 78 0.66 9.90 -11.02
N GLY A 79 0.81 9.63 -12.32
CA GLY A 79 1.52 10.52 -13.25
C GLY A 79 0.91 11.93 -13.32
N GLU A 80 -0.39 12.05 -13.05
CA GLU A 80 -1.12 13.33 -13.09
C GLU A 80 -0.98 14.16 -11.82
N VAL A 81 -0.38 13.62 -10.75
CA VAL A 81 -0.32 14.27 -9.42
C VAL A 81 0.36 15.64 -9.48
N SER A 82 1.45 15.78 -10.22
CA SER A 82 2.17 17.06 -10.35
C SER A 82 1.30 18.14 -11.01
N VAL A 83 0.56 17.78 -12.07
CA VAL A 83 -0.38 18.66 -12.78
C VAL A 83 -1.57 19.03 -11.88
N LEU A 84 -2.08 18.08 -11.10
CA LEU A 84 -3.15 18.33 -10.13
C LEU A 84 -2.71 19.32 -9.04
N LEU A 85 -1.51 19.16 -8.49
CA LEU A 85 -0.95 20.09 -7.51
C LEU A 85 -0.75 21.49 -8.12
N GLN A 86 -0.20 21.59 -9.33
CA GLN A 86 -0.01 22.87 -10.02
C GLN A 86 -1.33 23.59 -10.35
N SER A 87 -2.42 22.83 -10.53
CA SER A 87 -3.76 23.37 -10.78
C SER A 87 -4.60 23.58 -9.52
N GLY A 88 -4.01 23.42 -8.32
CA GLY A 88 -4.68 23.61 -7.03
C GLY A 88 -5.69 22.52 -6.67
N LYS A 89 -5.60 21.34 -7.30
CA LYS A 89 -6.46 20.17 -7.05
C LYS A 89 -5.84 19.23 -6.03
N ASP A 90 -5.34 19.77 -4.93
CA ASP A 90 -4.54 19.09 -3.92
C ASP A 90 -5.25 17.86 -3.33
N LYS A 91 -6.57 17.97 -3.09
CA LYS A 91 -7.37 16.86 -2.56
C LYS A 91 -7.36 15.66 -3.52
N GLN A 92 -7.59 15.91 -4.81
CA GLN A 92 -7.59 14.85 -5.83
C GLN A 92 -6.20 14.23 -5.99
N ALA A 93 -5.16 15.07 -5.97
CA ALA A 93 -3.77 14.60 -5.98
C ALA A 93 -3.49 13.66 -4.80
N MET A 94 -3.93 14.04 -3.60
CA MET A 94 -3.76 13.23 -2.40
C MET A 94 -4.57 11.93 -2.45
N ASP A 95 -5.78 11.96 -2.99
CA ASP A 95 -6.61 10.75 -3.19
C ASP A 95 -5.89 9.72 -4.09
N TYR A 96 -5.20 10.17 -5.15
CA TYR A 96 -4.40 9.31 -6.02
C TYR A 96 -3.18 8.71 -5.31
N VAL A 97 -2.48 9.51 -4.50
CA VAL A 97 -1.32 9.06 -3.72
C VAL A 97 -1.72 8.02 -2.69
N VAL A 98 -2.82 8.24 -1.97
CA VAL A 98 -3.35 7.31 -0.96
C VAL A 98 -3.76 5.99 -1.62
N LYS A 99 -4.51 6.06 -2.74
CA LYS A 99 -4.93 4.88 -3.49
C LYS A 99 -3.73 4.07 -3.98
N PHE A 100 -2.75 4.73 -4.59
CA PHE A 100 -1.54 4.06 -5.08
C PHE A 100 -0.77 3.40 -3.95
N SER A 101 -0.56 4.11 -2.84
CA SER A 101 0.17 3.59 -1.68
C SER A 101 -0.48 2.34 -1.10
N ASP A 102 -1.82 2.33 -0.98
CA ASP A 102 -2.58 1.16 -0.53
C ASP A 102 -2.39 -0.02 -1.50
N LEU A 103 -2.56 0.20 -2.80
CA LEU A 103 -2.40 -0.85 -3.82
C LEU A 103 -0.98 -1.44 -3.83
N THR A 104 0.06 -0.59 -3.70
CA THR A 104 1.45 -1.01 -3.62
C THR A 104 1.72 -1.84 -2.36
N GLN A 105 1.20 -1.43 -1.20
CA GLN A 105 1.34 -2.19 0.05
C GLN A 105 0.68 -3.57 -0.07
N ARG A 106 -0.52 -3.64 -0.64
CA ARG A 106 -1.25 -4.88 -0.86
C ARG A 106 -0.52 -5.80 -1.84
N PHE A 107 0.01 -5.26 -2.94
CA PHE A 107 0.82 -5.99 -3.90
C PHE A 107 2.00 -6.71 -3.22
N PHE A 108 2.77 -6.00 -2.38
CA PHE A 108 3.89 -6.60 -1.66
C PHE A 108 3.47 -7.64 -0.62
N ARG A 109 2.34 -7.41 0.06
CA ARG A 109 1.79 -8.39 1.00
C ARG A 109 1.44 -9.71 0.28
N ILE A 110 0.78 -9.64 -0.87
CA ILE A 110 0.43 -10.82 -1.67
C ILE A 110 1.69 -11.54 -2.18
N LEU A 111 2.66 -10.81 -2.72
CA LEU A 111 3.94 -11.40 -3.15
C LEU A 111 4.64 -12.13 -2.00
N THR A 112 4.68 -11.52 -0.82
CA THR A 112 5.29 -12.13 0.38
C THR A 112 4.56 -13.42 0.77
N ALA A 113 3.23 -13.40 0.80
CA ALA A 113 2.43 -14.60 1.08
C ALA A 113 2.66 -15.74 0.07
N LEU A 114 2.87 -15.40 -1.21
CA LEU A 114 3.27 -16.38 -2.24
C LEU A 114 4.66 -16.96 -1.96
N GLY A 115 5.60 -16.14 -1.49
CA GLY A 115 6.93 -16.60 -1.11
C GLY A 115 6.92 -17.52 0.11
N ASP A 116 6.22 -17.11 1.16
CA ASP A 116 6.12 -17.84 2.43
C ASP A 116 5.38 -19.19 2.27
N SER A 117 4.39 -19.25 1.38
CA SER A 117 3.72 -20.50 1.01
C SER A 117 4.55 -21.43 0.12
N GLY A 118 5.76 -20.99 -0.29
CA GLY A 118 6.65 -21.75 -1.17
C GLY A 118 6.18 -21.81 -2.63
N LYS A 119 5.14 -21.06 -3.00
CA LYS A 119 4.61 -21.00 -4.38
C LYS A 119 5.55 -20.25 -5.32
N ILE A 120 6.31 -19.28 -4.80
CA ILE A 120 7.36 -18.58 -5.55
C ILE A 120 8.66 -18.53 -4.73
N GLN A 121 9.81 -18.55 -5.41
CA GLN A 121 11.11 -18.35 -4.77
C GLN A 121 11.52 -16.87 -4.85
N LEU A 122 10.91 -16.01 -4.04
CA LEU A 122 11.16 -14.55 -4.04
C LEU A 122 12.66 -14.19 -3.99
N ASN A 123 13.45 -14.91 -3.19
CA ASN A 123 14.88 -14.66 -3.01
C ASN A 123 15.74 -15.03 -4.22
N SER A 124 15.20 -15.85 -5.12
CA SER A 124 15.85 -16.26 -6.36
C SER A 124 15.49 -15.35 -7.54
N ILE A 125 14.49 -14.48 -7.36
CA ILE A 125 14.04 -13.55 -8.40
C ILE A 125 15.10 -12.49 -8.63
N LYS A 126 15.46 -12.31 -9.90
CA LYS A 126 16.30 -11.21 -10.37
C LYS A 126 15.45 -10.22 -11.14
N ILE A 127 15.55 -8.95 -10.77
CA ILE A 127 14.85 -7.83 -11.40
C ILE A 127 15.93 -6.97 -12.06
N GLN A 128 15.90 -6.88 -13.39
CA GLN A 128 16.93 -6.18 -14.17
C GLN A 128 18.38 -6.57 -13.80
N GLY A 129 18.60 -7.87 -13.51
CA GLY A 129 19.92 -8.40 -13.13
C GLY A 129 20.32 -8.19 -11.67
N LYS A 130 19.58 -7.38 -10.89
CA LYS A 130 19.74 -7.22 -9.43
C LYS A 130 18.93 -8.26 -8.67
N LYS A 131 19.30 -8.55 -7.42
CA LYS A 131 18.45 -9.34 -6.52
C LYS A 131 17.16 -8.57 -6.23
N SER A 132 16.03 -9.28 -6.12
CA SER A 132 14.74 -8.69 -5.73
C SER A 132 14.84 -7.83 -4.46
N SER A 133 15.59 -8.29 -3.46
CA SER A 133 15.85 -7.54 -2.22
C SER A 133 16.51 -6.17 -2.43
N GLU A 134 17.43 -6.06 -3.38
CA GLU A 134 18.10 -4.79 -3.71
C GLU A 134 17.13 -3.85 -4.42
N PHE A 135 16.33 -4.38 -5.35
CA PHE A 135 15.29 -3.62 -6.03
C PHE A 135 14.25 -3.06 -5.04
N TYR A 136 13.81 -3.86 -4.06
CA TYR A 136 12.86 -3.41 -3.04
C TYR A 136 13.45 -2.33 -2.13
N HIS A 137 14.74 -2.43 -1.80
CA HIS A 137 15.43 -1.41 -1.04
C HIS A 137 15.49 -0.08 -1.81
N ASP A 138 15.88 -0.12 -3.09
CA ASP A 138 15.92 1.06 -3.96
C ASP A 138 14.55 1.74 -4.06
N LEU A 139 13.49 0.94 -4.28
CA LEU A 139 12.12 1.45 -4.34
C LEU A 139 11.68 2.11 -3.03
N ASN A 140 11.96 1.49 -1.88
CA ASN A 140 11.59 2.05 -0.58
C ASN A 140 12.28 3.40 -0.32
N ASN A 141 13.54 3.55 -0.75
CA ASN A 141 14.27 4.81 -0.64
C ASN A 141 13.60 5.92 -1.48
N ILE A 142 13.08 5.59 -2.66
CA ILE A 142 12.37 6.53 -3.54
C ILE A 142 11.01 6.91 -2.94
N LEU A 143 10.27 5.94 -2.38
CA LEU A 143 9.01 6.22 -1.69
C LEU A 143 9.20 7.15 -0.48
N ASN A 144 10.30 7.00 0.27
CA ASN A 144 10.64 7.93 1.35
C ASN A 144 10.97 9.34 0.81
N GLN A 145 11.72 9.45 -0.29
CA GLN A 145 11.97 10.74 -0.94
C GLN A 145 10.68 11.40 -1.42
N LEU A 146 9.72 10.61 -1.90
CA LEU A 146 8.41 11.11 -2.30
C LEU A 146 7.66 11.70 -1.09
N LEU A 147 7.67 11.00 0.04
CA LEU A 147 7.07 11.50 1.29
C LEU A 147 7.73 12.81 1.75
N ASP A 148 9.07 12.89 1.70
CA ASP A 148 9.81 14.12 2.03
C ASP A 148 9.43 15.28 1.09
N ALA A 149 9.28 15.01 -0.21
CA ALA A 149 8.86 15.99 -1.21
C ALA A 149 7.43 16.51 -0.93
N PHE A 150 6.51 15.65 -0.49
CA PHE A 150 5.17 16.06 -0.03
C PHE A 150 5.25 16.97 1.21
N HIS A 151 6.12 16.68 2.17
CA HIS A 151 6.26 17.49 3.38
C HIS A 151 6.72 18.93 3.10
N VAL A 152 7.57 19.13 2.09
CA VAL A 152 8.04 20.46 1.68
C VAL A 152 7.26 21.05 0.50
N GLN A 153 6.18 20.39 0.06
CA GLN A 153 5.33 20.80 -1.06
C GLN A 153 6.09 21.03 -2.39
N ASP A 154 7.12 20.24 -2.64
CA ASP A 154 7.90 20.33 -3.88
C ASP A 154 7.20 19.57 -5.02
N SER A 155 6.25 20.23 -5.69
CA SER A 155 5.48 19.63 -6.78
C SER A 155 6.32 19.21 -7.99
N VAL A 156 7.50 19.80 -8.18
CA VAL A 156 8.41 19.44 -9.27
C VAL A 156 9.08 18.11 -8.94
N LEU A 157 9.69 18.01 -7.76
CA LEU A 157 10.32 16.77 -7.30
C LEU A 157 9.31 15.63 -7.16
N ILE A 158 8.08 15.91 -6.70
CA ILE A 158 6.99 14.92 -6.70
C ILE A 158 6.74 14.40 -8.11
N GLY A 159 6.61 15.29 -9.10
CA GLY A 159 6.46 14.90 -10.50
C GLY A 159 7.60 14.03 -11.00
N ASP A 160 8.85 14.45 -10.75
CA ASP A 160 10.04 13.73 -11.20
C ASP A 160 10.12 12.32 -10.60
N LEU A 161 9.87 12.19 -9.29
CA LEU A 161 9.88 10.90 -8.60
C LEU A 161 8.77 9.97 -9.12
N LEU A 162 7.59 10.50 -9.39
CA LEU A 162 6.48 9.70 -9.89
C LEU A 162 6.71 9.24 -11.34
N GLU A 163 7.12 10.16 -12.22
CA GLU A 163 7.28 9.93 -13.66
C GLU A 163 8.52 9.09 -13.99
N TYR A 164 9.68 9.43 -13.41
CA TYR A 164 10.96 8.83 -13.81
C TYR A 164 11.44 7.73 -12.88
N GLU A 165 11.00 7.69 -11.63
CA GLU A 165 11.49 6.71 -10.66
C GLU A 165 10.43 5.64 -10.32
N ILE A 166 9.22 6.03 -9.94
CA ILE A 166 8.20 5.12 -9.41
C ILE A 166 7.45 4.39 -10.52
N ALA A 167 6.89 5.11 -11.50
CA ALA A 167 6.12 4.48 -12.58
C ALA A 167 6.92 3.40 -13.33
N PRO A 168 8.18 3.62 -13.77
CA PRO A 168 8.96 2.60 -14.46
C PRO A 168 9.23 1.36 -13.58
N ARG A 169 9.45 1.56 -12.27
CA ARG A 169 9.64 0.45 -11.32
C ARG A 169 8.37 -0.35 -11.09
N MET A 170 7.20 0.31 -11.09
CA MET A 170 5.92 -0.39 -10.98
C MET A 170 5.65 -1.22 -12.23
N GLU A 171 5.91 -0.70 -13.42
CA GLU A 171 5.79 -1.46 -14.66
C GLU A 171 6.59 -2.76 -14.62
N ILE A 172 7.86 -2.69 -14.20
CA ILE A 172 8.71 -3.88 -14.04
C ILE A 172 8.11 -4.89 -13.05
N LEU A 173 7.57 -4.41 -11.92
CA LEU A 173 6.93 -5.28 -10.93
C LEU A 173 5.65 -5.93 -11.47
N MET A 174 4.86 -5.20 -12.24
CA MET A 174 3.63 -5.70 -12.87
C MET A 174 3.90 -6.71 -13.98
N GLU A 175 4.94 -6.50 -14.77
CA GLU A 175 5.40 -7.49 -15.76
C GLU A 175 5.88 -8.77 -15.07
N LEU A 176 6.65 -8.60 -13.99
CA LEU A 176 7.14 -9.72 -13.20
C LEU A 176 5.99 -10.52 -12.58
N SER A 177 4.99 -9.85 -11.99
CA SER A 177 3.84 -10.53 -11.38
C SER A 177 3.03 -11.31 -12.42
N ARG A 178 2.86 -10.77 -13.63
CA ARG A 178 2.21 -11.49 -14.75
C ARG A 178 2.99 -12.75 -15.17
N GLY A 179 4.32 -12.73 -15.06
CA GLY A 179 5.16 -13.90 -15.35
C GLY A 179 5.22 -14.95 -14.23
N LEU A 180 4.72 -14.62 -13.03
CA LEU A 180 4.61 -15.55 -11.90
C LEU A 180 3.29 -16.34 -11.85
N LEU A 181 2.32 -15.96 -12.69
CA LEU A 181 1.00 -16.60 -12.84
C LEU A 181 0.99 -17.53 -14.06
#